data_AF-A0A433P9Y2-F1
#
_entry.id   AF-A0A433P9Y2-F1
#
_cell.length_a   1.000
_cell.length_b   1.000
_cell.length_c   1.000
_cell.angle_alpha   90.00
_cell.angle_beta   90.00
_cell.angle_gamma   90.00
#
_symmetry.space_group_name_H-M   'P 1'
#
loop_
_entity.id
_entity.type
_entity.pdbx_description
1 polymer ?
#
loop_
_entity_poly.entity_id
_entity_poly.type
_entity_poly.pdbx_seq_one_letter_code
_entity_poly.pdbx_strand_id
1 'polypeptide(L)' 'MNSLTISVVKKKIPTKQHCLKVASLLQATEGVIYMRGGLEGNRDDTDIELQFRQESNFFYLT' A
#
# COMPACT_ATOMS: atom_id res chain seq x y z
N MET A 1 27.74 13.39 24.87
CA MET A 1 26.60 12.46 24.85
C MET A 1 26.21 12.24 23.40
N ASN A 2 26.68 11.15 22.77
CA ASN A 2 26.35 10.86 21.37
C ASN A 2 25.06 10.05 21.33
N SER A 3 23.97 10.64 20.83
CA SER A 3 22.73 9.90 20.58
C SER A 3 22.92 9.01 19.35
N LEU A 4 22.96 7.69 19.56
CA LEU A 4 22.89 6.71 18.49
C LEU A 4 21.49 6.77 17.86
N THR A 5 21.36 7.34 16.67
CA THR A 5 20.14 7.27 15.87
C THR A 5 20.04 5.86 15.28
N ILE A 6 19.20 5.01 15.88
CA ILE A 6 18.87 3.70 15.34
C ILE A 6 18.03 3.92 14.07
N SER A 7 18.60 3.65 12.91
CA SER A 7 17.86 3.64 11.65
C SER A 7 16.92 2.44 11.64
N VAL A 8 15.62 2.69 11.85
CA VAL A 8 14.59 1.65 11.77
C VAL A 8 14.52 1.16 10.32
N VAL A 9 15.09 -0.02 10.06
CA VAL A 9 14.99 -0.68 8.76
C VAL A 9 13.51 -0.97 8.51
N LYS A 10 12.88 -0.24 7.59
CA LYS A 10 11.51 -0.51 7.17
C LYS A 10 11.44 -1.92 6.59
N LYS A 11 10.71 -2.81 7.28
CA LYS A 11 10.46 -4.17 6.81
C LYS A 11 9.77 -4.09 5.45
N LYS A 12 10.42 -4.62 4.41
CA LYS A 12 9.87 -4.65 3.05
C LYS A 12 8.63 -5.54 3.02
N ILE A 13 7.57 -5.06 2.40
CA ILE A 13 6.33 -5.82 2.24
C ILE A 13 6.56 -6.90 1.18
N PRO A 14 6.12 -8.15 1.40
CA PRO A 14 6.33 -9.24 0.47
C PRO A 14 5.28 -9.21 -0.67
N THR A 15 5.32 -8.15 -1.48
CA THR A 15 4.36 -7.87 -2.58
C THR A 15 4.15 -9.09 -3.48
N LYS A 16 5.23 -9.72 -3.93
CA LYS A 16 5.18 -10.90 -4.81
C LYS A 16 4.37 -12.05 -4.17
N GLN A 17 4.58 -12.31 -2.88
CA GLN A 17 3.89 -13.35 -2.14
C GLN A 17 2.39 -13.03 -2.01
N HIS A 18 2.04 -11.76 -1.83
CA HIS A 18 0.63 -11.34 -1.81
C HIS A 18 -0.04 -11.54 -3.18
N CYS A 19 0.61 -11.17 -4.29
CA CYS A 19 0.06 -11.41 -5.64
C CYS A 19 -0.16 -12.90 -5.90
N LEU A 20 0.82 -13.75 -5.55
CA LEU A 20 0.71 -15.20 -5.71
C LEU A 20 -0.42 -15.78 -4.83
N LYS A 21 -0.58 -15.29 -3.60
CA LYS A 21 -1.67 -15.68 -2.73
C LYS A 21 -3.02 -15.30 -3.33
N VAL A 22 -3.18 -14.08 -3.83
CA VAL A 22 -4.41 -13.63 -4.48
C VAL A 22 -4.73 -14.48 -5.71
N ALA A 23 -3.75 -14.74 -6.58
CA ALA A 23 -3.93 -15.62 -7.74
C ALA A 23 -4.38 -17.03 -7.34
N SER A 24 -3.77 -17.61 -6.29
CA SER A 24 -4.16 -18.94 -5.80
C SER A 24 -5.58 -18.98 -5.24
N LEU A 25 -6.02 -17.93 -4.53
CA LEU A 25 -7.37 -17.86 -3.97
C LEU A 25 -8.44 -17.70 -5.05
N LEU A 26 -8.09 -16.98 -6.12
CA LEU A 26 -8.95 -16.80 -7.30
C LEU A 26 -8.91 -17.99 -8.26
N GLN A 27 -8.04 -18.99 -8.02
CA GLN A 27 -7.79 -20.11 -8.91
C GLN A 27 -7.44 -19.67 -10.35
N ALA A 28 -6.82 -18.49 -10.47
CA ALA A 28 -6.47 -17.90 -11.75
C ALA A 28 -5.06 -18.37 -12.17
N THR A 29 -4.94 -18.87 -13.39
CA THR A 29 -3.66 -19.25 -14.00
C THR A 29 -3.05 -18.13 -14.82
N GLU A 30 -3.87 -17.16 -15.26
CA GLU A 30 -3.49 -15.99 -16.03
C GLU A 30 -4.44 -14.82 -15.76
N GLY A 31 -3.98 -13.59 -16.01
CA GLY A 31 -4.77 -12.37 -15.85
C GLY A 31 -3.97 -11.19 -15.31
N VAL A 32 -4.66 -10.06 -15.14
CA VAL A 32 -4.10 -8.82 -14.60
C VAL A 32 -4.85 -8.45 -13.32
N ILE A 33 -4.12 -8.28 -12.21
CA ILE A 33 -4.69 -7.72 -10.98
C ILE A 33 -4.77 -6.21 -11.17
N TYR A 34 -5.97 -5.69 -11.44
CA TYR A 34 -6.21 -4.26 -11.48
C TYR A 34 -6.72 -3.78 -10.13
N MET A 35 -5.99 -2.84 -9.52
CA MET A 35 -6.42 -2.18 -8.30
C MET A 35 -6.23 -0.68 -8.44
N ARG A 36 -7.25 0.07 -8.03
CA ARG A 36 -7.19 1.52 -7.97
C ARG A 36 -6.52 1.92 -6.66
N GLY A 37 -5.52 2.79 -6.74
CA GLY A 37 -4.93 3.42 -5.56
C GLY A 37 -5.90 4.38 -4.88
N GLY A 38 -5.54 4.77 -3.67
CA GLY A 38 -6.16 5.87 -2.95
C GLY A 38 -6.03 7.18 -3.72
N LEU A 39 -6.98 8.07 -3.50
CA LEU A 39 -7.01 9.40 -4.08
C LEU A 39 -6.81 10.42 -2.97
N GLU A 40 -6.29 11.58 -3.34
CA GLU A 40 -6.33 12.75 -2.48
C GLU A 40 -7.78 13.20 -2.28
N GLY A 41 -8.04 13.81 -1.13
CA GLY A 41 -9.35 14.30 -0.77
C GLY A 41 -9.23 15.53 0.11
N ASN A 42 -10.28 16.34 0.10
CA ASN A 42 -10.34 17.55 0.89
C ASN A 42 -11.30 17.36 2.07
N ARG A 43 -11.14 18.22 3.08
CA ARG A 43 -12.03 18.27 4.23
C ARG A 43 -13.31 18.99 3.87
N ASP A 44 -14.41 18.25 3.90
CA ASP A 44 -15.75 18.77 3.61
C ASP A 44 -15.80 19.45 2.22
N ASP A 45 -16.36 20.65 2.12
CA ASP A 45 -16.40 21.49 0.92
C ASP A 45 -15.28 22.54 0.87
N THR A 46 -14.31 22.44 1.79
CA THR A 46 -13.17 23.36 1.85
C THR A 46 -12.05 22.92 0.90
N ASP A 47 -11.09 23.80 0.69
CA ASP A 47 -9.85 23.55 -0.03
C ASP A 47 -8.75 22.92 0.85
N ILE A 48 -9.08 22.52 2.08
CA ILE A 48 -8.12 21.92 3.01
C ILE A 48 -7.88 20.46 2.63
N GLU A 49 -6.68 20.15 2.13
CA GLU A 49 -6.26 18.78 1.82
C GLU A 49 -6.16 17.91 3.09
N LEU A 50 -6.66 16.67 2.99
CA LEU A 50 -6.47 15.65 4.02
C LEU A 50 -5.11 14.98 3.86
N GLN A 51 -4.55 14.48 4.96
CA GLN A 51 -3.34 13.66 4.88
C GLN A 51 -3.60 12.40 4.05
N PHE A 52 -2.83 12.26 2.97
CA PHE A 52 -2.91 11.09 2.12
C PHE A 52 -2.49 9.83 2.86
N ARG A 53 -3.34 8.80 2.81
CA ARG A 53 -3.03 7.44 3.21
C ARG A 53 -3.46 6.49 2.10
N GLN A 54 -2.50 5.74 1.57
CA GLN A 54 -2.76 4.76 0.53
C GLN A 54 -3.78 3.70 1.02
N GLU A 55 -4.61 3.23 0.09
CA GLU A 55 -5.52 2.11 0.32
C GLU A 55 -4.72 0.86 0.69
N SER A 56 -5.18 0.14 1.70
CA SER A 56 -4.39 -0.93 2.32
C SER A 56 -4.07 -2.06 1.32
N ASN A 57 -5.03 -2.52 0.53
CA ASN A 57 -4.81 -3.61 -0.41
C ASN A 57 -3.83 -3.21 -1.50
N PHE A 58 -3.95 -1.99 -2.04
CA PHE A 58 -2.98 -1.39 -2.96
C PHE A 58 -1.59 -1.37 -2.34
N PHE A 59 -1.47 -0.85 -1.11
CA PHE A 59 -0.21 -0.78 -0.38
C PHE A 59 0.43 -2.16 -0.11
N TYR A 60 -0.37 -3.23 0.03
CA TYR A 60 0.15 -4.58 0.26
C TYR A 60 0.54 -5.33 -1.02
N LEU A 61 0.08 -4.87 -2.19
CA LEU A 61 0.26 -5.51 -3.49
C LEU A 61 1.12 -4.69 -4.47
N THR A 62 1.68 -3.56 -4.02
CA THR A 62 2.69 -2.77 -4.75
C THR A 62 3.94 -2.61 -3.88
#